data_AF-A0A9D1BZS9-F1
#
_entry.id   AF-A0A9D1BZS9-F1
#
_cell.length_a   1.000
_cell.length_b   1.000
_cell.length_c   1.000
_cell.angle_alpha   90.00
_cell.angle_beta   90.00
_cell.angle_gamma   90.00
#
_symmetry.space_group_name_H-M   'P 1'
#
loop_
_entity.id
_entity.type
_entity.pdbx_description
1 polymer ?
#
loop_
_entity_poly.entity_id
_entity_poly.type
_entity_poly.pdbx_seq_one_letter_code
_entity_poly.pdbx_strand_id
1 'polypeptide(L)'
;MKYCDIAGNLCEPFKKAMNDQAWQITHQDVGQTELLAYGYVIAWEKDGNKVLLQYSDRQGQVQANLEISPAVYDEIMTTIAELT
;
A
#
# COMPACT_ATOMS: atom_id res chain seq x y z
N MET A 1 -3.37 -10.31 -10.50
CA MET A 1 -3.44 -9.24 -9.48
C MET A 1 -4.64 -8.36 -9.77
N LYS A 2 -5.23 -7.76 -8.73
CA LYS A 2 -6.25 -6.71 -8.83
C LYS A 2 -5.62 -5.39 -8.40
N TYR A 3 -6.04 -4.29 -9.01
CA TYR A 3 -5.48 -2.96 -8.82
C TYR A 3 -6.54 -2.02 -8.29
N CYS A 4 -6.21 -1.20 -7.30
CA CYS A 4 -7.09 -0.16 -6.81
C CYS A 4 -6.30 1.04 -6.29
N ASP A 5 -6.88 2.24 -6.42
CA ASP A 5 -6.33 3.44 -5.81
C ASP A 5 -6.64 3.47 -4.30
N ILE A 6 -5.72 4.04 -3.53
CA ILE A 6 -5.93 4.35 -2.11
C ILE A 6 -5.63 5.82 -1.88
N ALA A 7 -6.44 6.48 -1.06
CA ALA A 7 -6.19 7.89 -0.73
C ALA A 7 -4.88 8.01 0.07
N GLY A 8 -4.05 9.00 -0.27
CA GLY A 8 -2.71 9.15 0.33
C GLY A 8 -2.71 9.29 1.86
N ASN A 9 -3.75 9.90 2.43
CA ASN A 9 -3.93 10.03 3.88
C ASN A 9 -4.25 8.69 4.57
N LEU A 10 -4.68 7.66 3.83
CA LEU A 10 -4.97 6.33 4.35
C LEU A 10 -3.75 5.40 4.33
N CYS A 11 -2.65 5.78 3.67
CA CYS A 11 -1.48 4.90 3.55
C CYS A 11 -0.82 4.56 4.89
N GLU A 12 -0.64 5.53 5.80
CA GLU A 12 -0.06 5.25 7.12
C GLU A 12 -1.00 4.39 8.00
N PRO A 13 -2.30 4.70 8.12
CA PRO A 13 -3.27 3.81 8.76
C PRO A 13 -3.30 2.39 8.15
N PHE A 14 -3.21 2.30 6.82
CA PHE A 14 -3.18 1.01 6.12
C PHE A 14 -1.95 0.17 6.47
N LYS A 15 -0.74 0.78 6.48
CA LYS A 15 0.48 0.09 6.93
C LYS A 15 0.33 -0.47 8.34
N LYS A 16 -0.27 0.30 9.24
CA LYS A 16 -0.56 -0.15 10.61
C LYS A 16 -1.52 -1.33 10.61
N ALA A 17 -2.62 -1.28 9.86
CA ALA A 17 -3.59 -2.36 9.76
C ALA A 17 -2.96 -3.65 9.21
N MET A 18 -2.11 -3.55 8.18
CA MET A 18 -1.37 -4.70 7.65
C MET A 18 -0.49 -5.36 8.73
N ASN A 19 0.24 -4.56 9.51
CA ASN A 19 1.04 -5.06 10.62
C ASN A 19 0.17 -5.72 11.72
N ASP A 20 -0.95 -5.09 12.08
CA ASP A 20 -1.88 -5.60 13.10
C ASP A 20 -2.55 -6.92 12.65
N GLN A 21 -2.74 -7.11 11.33
CA GLN A 21 -3.23 -8.35 10.72
C GLN A 21 -2.13 -9.38 10.39
N ALA A 22 -0.92 -9.16 10.90
CA ALA A 22 0.25 -10.03 10.75
C ALA A 22 0.72 -10.26 9.30
N TRP A 23 0.48 -9.29 8.40
CA TRP A 23 1.08 -9.29 7.07
C TRP A 23 2.59 -9.02 7.16
N GLN A 24 3.40 -9.88 6.55
CA GLN A 24 4.86 -9.79 6.65
C GLN A 24 5.41 -8.92 5.52
N ILE A 25 6.21 -7.91 5.85
CA ILE A 25 6.92 -7.12 4.83
C ILE A 25 7.98 -8.01 4.16
N THR A 26 7.87 -8.20 2.86
CA THR A 26 8.85 -8.95 2.05
C THR A 26 9.75 -8.04 1.22
N HIS A 27 9.28 -6.84 0.92
CA HIS A 27 10.06 -5.83 0.22
C HIS A 27 9.65 -4.44 0.70
N GLN A 28 10.63 -3.57 0.89
CA GLN A 28 10.40 -2.16 1.18
C GLN A 28 11.50 -1.35 0.52
N ASP A 29 11.10 -0.46 -0.38
CA ASP A 29 11.98 0.48 -1.06
C ASP A 29 11.49 1.90 -0.78
N VAL A 30 12.44 2.79 -0.51
CA VAL A 30 12.17 4.20 -0.22
C VAL A 30 13.15 5.00 -1.05
N GLY A 31 12.64 5.92 -1.87
CA GLY A 31 13.47 6.63 -2.82
C GLY A 31 12.98 8.05 -3.10
N GLN A 32 13.95 8.95 -3.26
CA GLN A 32 13.72 10.20 -3.96
C GLN A 32 13.89 9.93 -5.46
N THR A 33 12.81 9.99 -6.23
CA THR A 33 12.84 9.66 -7.67
C THR A 33 13.24 10.86 -8.52
N GLU A 34 12.91 12.08 -8.07
CA GLU A 34 13.34 13.35 -8.68
C GLU A 34 13.61 14.39 -7.59
N LEU A 35 14.26 15.51 -7.95
CA LEU A 35 14.60 16.62 -7.04
C LEU A 35 13.44 17.11 -6.14
N LEU A 36 12.19 16.88 -6.57
CA LEU A 36 10.95 17.29 -5.90
C LEU A 36 9.91 16.16 -5.77
N ALA A 37 10.33 14.90 -5.92
CA ALA A 37 9.44 13.74 -5.83
C ALA A 37 9.98 12.72 -4.81
N TYR A 38 9.14 12.35 -3.85
CA TYR A 38 9.42 11.31 -2.86
C TYR A 38 8.42 10.17 -3.03
N GLY A 39 8.89 8.94 -2.89
CA GLY A 39 8.01 7.79 -2.96
C GLY A 39 8.53 6.61 -2.15
N TYR A 40 7.65 5.65 -1.94
CA TYR A 40 8.00 4.37 -1.37
C TYR A 40 7.14 3.28 -1.96
N VAL A 41 7.69 2.06 -1.93
CA VAL A 41 7.00 0.84 -2.31
C VAL A 41 7.14 -0.13 -1.15
N ILE A 42 6.03 -0.73 -0.72
CA ILE A 42 6.02 -1.76 0.32
C ILE A 42 5.25 -2.96 -0.19
N ALA A 43 5.87 -4.14 -0.15
CA ALA A 43 5.24 -5.41 -0.43
C ALA A 43 5.06 -6.22 0.85
N TRP A 44 3.85 -6.72 1.05
CA TRP A 44 3.54 -7.68 2.10
C TRP A 44 3.19 -9.04 1.52
N GLU A 45 3.42 -10.08 2.31
CA GLU A 45 2.99 -11.45 2.04
C GLU A 45 2.31 -12.07 3.27
N LYS A 46 1.28 -12.88 3.01
CA LYS A 46 0.58 -13.71 4.00
C LYS A 46 -0.03 -14.92 3.32
N ASP A 47 0.30 -16.12 3.78
CA ASP A 47 -0.20 -17.39 3.23
C ASP A 47 -0.04 -17.51 1.68
N GLY A 48 1.07 -16.99 1.14
CA GLY A 48 1.36 -16.97 -0.30
C GLY A 48 0.62 -15.89 -1.11
N ASN A 49 -0.22 -15.07 -0.46
CA ASN A 49 -0.87 -13.91 -1.06
C ASN A 49 -0.02 -12.67 -0.91
N LYS A 50 -0.09 -11.75 -1.88
CA LYS A 50 0.72 -10.54 -1.92
C LYS A 50 -0.13 -9.29 -1.96
N VAL A 51 0.36 -8.25 -1.31
CA VAL A 51 -0.18 -6.88 -1.38
C VAL A 51 0.99 -5.94 -1.59
N LEU A 52 0.92 -5.09 -2.61
CA LEU A 52 1.93 -4.07 -2.91
C LEU A 52 1.29 -2.70 -2.77
N LEU A 53 1.86 -1.83 -1.96
CA LEU A 53 1.52 -0.40 -1.88
C LEU A 53 2.59 0.40 -2.60
N GLN A 54 2.18 1.22 -3.55
CA GLN A 54 3.02 2.23 -4.17
C GLN A 54 2.50 3.60 -3.75
N TYR A 55 3.40 4.44 -3.25
CA TYR A 55 3.12 5.83 -2.89
C TYR A 55 4.10 6.74 -3.59
N SER A 56 3.61 7.86 -4.10
CA SER A 56 4.42 8.97 -4.56
C SER A 56 3.80 10.30 -4.18
N ASP A 57 4.65 11.25 -3.83
CA ASP A 57 4.32 12.66 -3.64
C ASP A 57 5.23 13.48 -4.53
N ARG A 58 4.63 14.21 -5.48
CA ARG A 58 5.31 15.16 -6.35
C ARG A 58 4.77 16.55 -6.05
N GLN A 59 5.51 17.32 -5.24
CA GLN A 59 5.15 18.70 -4.87
C GLN A 59 3.73 18.85 -4.28
N GLY A 60 3.30 17.91 -3.44
CA GLY A 60 1.98 17.89 -2.83
C GLY A 60 0.91 17.21 -3.69
N GLN A 61 1.24 16.75 -4.90
CA GLN A 61 0.39 15.86 -5.67
C GLN A 61 0.67 14.42 -5.25
N VAL A 62 -0.17 13.91 -4.35
CA VAL A 62 -0.06 12.55 -3.83
C VAL A 62 -0.80 11.57 -4.74
N GLN A 63 -0.14 10.46 -5.07
CA GLN A 63 -0.71 9.31 -5.75
C GLN A 63 -0.34 8.06 -4.96
N ALA A 64 -1.34 7.23 -4.67
CA ALA A 64 -1.11 5.93 -4.04
C ALA A 64 -2.03 4.87 -4.63
N ASN A 65 -1.48 3.69 -4.85
CA ASN A 65 -2.20 2.56 -5.42
C ASN A 65 -1.79 1.25 -4.74
N LEU A 66 -2.62 0.23 -4.92
CA LEU A 66 -2.43 -1.10 -4.41
C LEU A 66 -2.48 -2.13 -5.55
N GLU A 67 -1.57 -3.10 -5.51
CA GLU A 67 -1.66 -4.34 -6.28
C GLU A 67 -1.89 -5.51 -5.32
N ILE A 68 -2.99 -6.23 -5.50
CA ILE A 68 -3.49 -7.19 -4.51
C ILE A 68 -3.71 -8.56 -5.17
N SER A 69 -3.28 -9.63 -4.50
CA SER A 69 -3.64 -11.00 -4.86
C SER A 69 -5.17 -11.17 -4.89
N PRO A 70 -5.77 -11.75 -5.95
CA PRO A 70 -7.23 -11.81 -6.08
C PRO A 70 -7.95 -12.47 -4.89
N ALA A 71 -7.31 -13.43 -4.21
CA ALA A 71 -7.88 -14.19 -3.10
C ALA A 71 -8.08 -13.37 -1.81
N VAL A 72 -7.32 -12.28 -1.62
CA VAL A 72 -7.37 -11.40 -0.45
C VAL A 72 -7.93 -10.02 -0.79
N TYR A 73 -8.38 -9.81 -2.02
CA TYR A 73 -8.84 -8.50 -2.46
C TYR A 73 -9.99 -7.96 -1.60
N ASP A 74 -11.00 -8.78 -1.34
CA ASP A 74 -12.16 -8.34 -0.56
C ASP A 74 -11.80 -8.06 0.91
N GLU A 75 -10.86 -8.82 1.49
CA GLU A 75 -10.28 -8.57 2.83
C GLU A 75 -9.58 -7.20 2.90
N ILE A 76 -8.72 -6.92 1.91
CA ILE A 76 -7.99 -5.65 1.84
C ILE A 76 -8.93 -4.47 1.58
N MET A 77 -9.92 -4.61 0.69
CA MET A 77 -10.91 -3.56 0.46
C MET A 77 -11.75 -3.28 1.70
N THR A 78 -12.10 -4.31 2.49
CA THR A 78 -12.79 -4.15 3.77
C THR A 78 -11.91 -3.37 4.76
N THR A 79 -10.63 -3.74 4.85
CA THR A 79 -9.66 -3.03 5.69
C THR A 79 -9.58 -1.54 5.33
N ILE A 80 -9.54 -1.19 4.03
CA ILE A 80 -9.51 0.21 3.59
C ILE A 80 -10.80 0.95 3.94
N ALA A 81 -11.96 0.30 3.78
CA ALA A 81 -13.25 0.89 4.11
C ALA A 81 -13.38 1.21 5.61
N GLU A 82 -12.77 0.42 6.50
CA GLU A 82 -12.75 0.66 7.95
C GLU A 82 -11.82 1.81 8.37
N LEU A 83 -10.94 2.28 7.47
CA LEU A 83 -10.02 3.38 7.71
C LEU A 83 -10.56 4.76 7.25
N THR A 84 -11.73 4.78 6.58
CA THR A 84 -12.38 5.98 6.04
C THR A 84 -13.38 6.57 7.02
#